data_AF-D3V9D9-F1
#
_entry.id   AF-D3V9D9-F1
#
_cell.length_a   1.000
_cell.length_b   1.000
_cell.length_c   1.000
_cell.angle_alpha   90.00
_cell.angle_beta   90.00
_cell.angle_gamma   90.00
#
_symmetry.space_group_name_H-M   'P 1'
#
loop_
_entity.id
_entity.type
_entity.pdbx_description
1 polymer ?
#
loop_
_entity_poly.entity_id
_entity_poly.type
_entity_poly.pdbx_seq_one_letter_code
_entity_poly.pdbx_strand_id
1 'polypeptide(L)'
;MSQPVTDAVQASETTCAPVDKTPVPAPSSRNTPVIPPYQPDSPPEPALSEPEADDLHFARTGLEPVSSVWHISPMQDDIEHLQNMAFRLAFELAEVMGCDRDLLPVSDERSAGFCLIDGPDVHPFSCLLHALTGEISTDRHELTLTAVLLGTAGREAVPLLDDSQTVKFLRLLRIIRRLRELQREITPEMLTM
;
A
#
# COMPACT_ATOMS: atom_id res chain seq x y z
N MET A 1 -50.99 32.26 -1.46
CA MET A 1 -51.02 32.87 -0.12
C MET A 1 -50.46 31.83 0.85
N SER A 2 -49.36 32.04 1.58
CA SER A 2 -48.44 33.21 1.62
C SER A 2 -47.07 32.77 2.17
N GLN A 3 -45.98 33.43 1.76
CA GLN A 3 -44.77 33.57 2.60
C GLN A 3 -44.97 34.74 3.58
N PRO A 4 -44.27 34.77 4.72
CA PRO A 4 -43.01 35.56 4.87
C PRO A 4 -41.83 34.68 5.39
N VAL A 5 -40.52 34.96 5.22
CA VAL A 5 -39.66 36.16 5.49
C VAL A 5 -39.43 36.39 7.00
N THR A 6 -38.26 36.71 7.59
CA THR A 6 -36.80 36.66 7.25
C THR A 6 -36.02 36.97 8.58
N ASP A 7 -34.69 36.81 8.58
CA ASP A 7 -33.63 37.30 9.51
C ASP A 7 -32.86 36.16 10.23
N ALA A 8 -31.55 35.95 10.14
CA ALA A 8 -30.33 36.74 9.81
C ALA A 8 -29.59 37.34 11.03
N VAL A 9 -28.24 37.26 10.98
CA VAL A 9 -27.25 37.92 11.87
C VAL A 9 -27.19 37.27 13.29
N GLN A 10 -26.06 37.09 14.00
CA GLN A 10 -24.70 37.65 13.94
C GLN A 10 -23.61 36.65 14.39
N ALA A 11 -22.35 36.93 14.05
CA ALA A 11 -21.17 36.28 14.63
C ALA A 11 -20.79 36.89 16.00
N SER A 12 -19.92 36.22 16.77
CA SER A 12 -19.14 36.83 17.86
C SER A 12 -17.83 36.10 18.10
N GLU A 13 -16.72 36.81 17.91
CA GLU A 13 -15.36 36.41 18.33
C GLU A 13 -15.13 36.76 19.81
N THR A 14 -14.17 36.11 20.47
CA THR A 14 -13.62 36.54 21.77
C THR A 14 -12.19 35.98 21.84
N THR A 15 -11.18 36.78 21.44
CA THR A 15 -10.40 37.73 22.25
C THR A 15 -9.34 37.08 23.15
N CYS A 16 -8.09 37.54 23.03
CA CYS A 16 -6.89 36.97 23.66
C CYS A 16 -6.27 37.84 24.79
N ALA A 17 -5.42 37.19 25.59
CA ALA A 17 -4.37 37.76 26.47
C ALA A 17 -4.83 38.46 27.78
N PRO A 18 -3.92 38.57 28.78
CA PRO A 18 -2.95 39.67 28.80
C PRO A 18 -1.50 39.32 29.17
N VAL A 19 -0.61 40.33 29.13
CA VAL A 19 0.86 40.30 29.34
C VAL A 19 1.25 41.28 30.46
N ASP A 20 2.28 40.98 31.25
CA ASP A 20 2.96 41.90 32.19
C ASP A 20 4.40 41.38 32.53
N LYS A 21 5.38 42.12 33.08
CA LYS A 21 6.12 43.30 32.56
C LYS A 21 7.54 43.35 33.19
N THR A 22 8.53 43.92 32.49
CA THR A 22 9.99 44.05 32.80
C THR A 22 10.33 45.14 33.87
N PRO A 23 11.60 45.45 34.31
CA PRO A 23 12.98 44.98 33.94
C PRO A 23 13.99 44.68 35.11
N VAL A 24 15.22 44.23 34.80
CA VAL A 24 16.19 43.55 35.71
C VAL A 24 17.66 44.11 35.75
N PRO A 25 18.45 43.92 36.86
CA PRO A 25 19.83 44.43 37.05
C PRO A 25 20.97 43.37 37.24
N ALA A 26 22.21 43.79 37.58
CA ALA A 26 23.42 42.94 37.86
C ALA A 26 24.39 43.58 38.93
N PRO A 27 25.51 42.96 39.38
CA PRO A 27 26.78 42.93 38.60
C PRO A 27 27.83 41.77 38.84
N SER A 28 28.70 41.59 37.82
CA SER A 28 30.13 41.18 37.76
C SER A 28 30.83 40.17 38.73
N SER A 29 31.58 39.24 38.13
CA SER A 29 33.00 39.00 38.47
C SER A 29 33.82 38.44 37.28
N ARG A 30 35.14 38.60 37.32
CA ARG A 30 36.07 38.62 36.17
C ARG A 30 37.07 37.44 36.22
N ASN A 31 37.41 36.84 35.07
CA ASN A 31 38.80 36.50 34.62
C ASN A 31 38.81 35.52 33.43
N THR A 32 39.68 35.80 32.44
CA THR A 32 39.89 35.02 31.21
C THR A 32 41.26 34.31 31.22
N PRO A 33 41.40 33.16 30.54
CA PRO A 33 42.60 32.87 29.75
C PRO A 33 42.26 32.58 28.26
N VAL A 34 43.29 32.35 27.43
CA VAL A 34 43.27 32.64 25.97
C VAL A 34 43.54 31.39 25.10
N ILE A 35 43.17 31.46 23.80
CA ILE A 35 43.55 30.58 22.64
C ILE A 35 42.71 29.28 22.51
N PRO A 36 42.32 28.77 21.30
CA PRO A 36 42.73 29.12 19.91
C PRO A 36 41.62 29.73 19.01
N PRO A 37 41.93 30.14 17.76
CA PRO A 37 40.94 30.71 16.83
C PRO A 37 39.92 29.69 16.30
N TYR A 38 38.72 30.18 16.00
CA TYR A 38 37.62 29.44 15.37
C TYR A 38 38.08 28.66 14.12
N GLN A 39 37.76 27.36 14.07
CA GLN A 39 37.43 26.73 12.79
C GLN A 39 36.08 27.28 12.32
N PRO A 40 35.89 27.57 11.02
CA PRO A 40 34.55 27.77 10.48
C PRO A 40 33.75 26.49 10.69
N ASP A 41 32.49 26.63 11.13
CA ASP A 41 31.59 25.50 11.29
C ASP A 41 31.49 24.71 9.97
N SER A 42 31.89 23.43 10.01
CA SER A 42 31.40 22.46 9.03
C SER A 42 29.87 22.51 9.10
N PRO A 43 29.15 22.66 7.98
CA PRO A 43 27.71 22.46 8.00
C PRO A 43 27.41 21.11 8.64
N PRO A 44 26.37 20.98 9.49
CA PRO A 44 26.00 19.68 10.03
C PRO A 44 25.79 18.73 8.85
N GLU A 45 26.61 17.68 8.80
CA GLU A 45 26.44 16.56 7.90
C GLU A 45 24.99 16.11 8.04
N PRO A 46 24.18 16.09 6.95
CA PRO A 46 22.76 15.79 7.07
C PRO A 46 22.65 14.42 7.69
N ALA A 47 22.09 14.37 8.91
CA ALA A 47 21.95 13.13 9.66
C ALA A 47 21.31 12.11 8.74
N LEU A 48 22.05 11.04 8.43
CA LEU A 48 21.56 9.95 7.60
C LEU A 48 20.24 9.51 8.21
N SER A 49 19.18 9.56 7.40
CA SER A 49 17.81 9.36 7.84
C SER A 49 17.73 8.20 8.82
N GLU A 50 17.07 8.43 9.96
CA GLU A 50 16.71 7.34 10.86
C GLU A 50 16.09 6.21 10.02
N PRO A 51 16.43 4.93 10.29
CA PRO A 51 15.93 3.84 9.46
C PRO A 51 14.41 3.94 9.42
N GLU A 52 13.87 4.16 8.21
CA GLU A 52 12.42 4.26 7.99
C GLU A 52 11.78 3.09 8.72
N ALA A 53 10.81 3.40 9.60
CA ALA A 53 10.15 2.36 10.38
C ALA A 53 9.62 1.29 9.43
N ASP A 54 9.86 0.02 9.74
CA ASP A 54 9.43 -1.11 8.90
C ASP A 54 7.91 -1.29 9.04
N ASP A 55 7.18 -0.34 8.45
CA ASP A 55 5.73 -0.13 8.58
C ASP A 55 4.91 -1.34 8.12
N LEU A 56 5.54 -2.31 7.43
CA LEU A 56 4.92 -3.52 6.91
C LEU A 56 5.40 -4.81 7.59
N HIS A 57 6.02 -4.75 8.78
CA HIS A 57 6.47 -5.94 9.51
C HIS A 57 5.40 -7.03 9.65
N PHE A 58 4.12 -6.66 9.79
CA PHE A 58 2.99 -7.58 9.87
C PHE A 58 2.67 -8.36 8.58
N ALA A 59 3.20 -7.93 7.44
CA ALA A 59 3.03 -8.57 6.13
C ALA A 59 4.28 -9.35 5.66
N ARG A 60 5.33 -9.42 6.49
CA ARG A 60 6.59 -10.15 6.22
C ARG A 60 6.52 -11.65 6.54
N THR A 61 5.36 -12.15 6.96
CA THR A 61 5.07 -13.57 7.22
C THR A 61 4.48 -14.26 5.98
N GLY A 62 4.23 -15.57 6.07
CA GLY A 62 3.50 -16.32 5.04
C GLY A 62 4.36 -16.81 3.88
N LEU A 63 3.71 -17.13 2.75
CA LEU A 63 4.34 -17.70 1.58
C LEU A 63 5.08 -16.64 0.76
N GLU A 64 4.50 -15.46 0.54
CA GLU A 64 5.19 -14.30 -0.05
C GLU A 64 5.31 -13.15 0.97
N PRO A 65 6.50 -12.95 1.57
CA PRO A 65 6.77 -11.80 2.45
C PRO A 65 6.70 -10.46 1.72
N VAL A 66 5.96 -9.50 2.25
CA VAL A 66 5.85 -8.15 1.68
C VAL A 66 6.55 -7.13 2.58
N SER A 67 7.70 -6.61 2.14
CA SER A 67 8.39 -5.46 2.75
C SER A 67 8.07 -4.13 2.07
N SER A 68 7.49 -4.15 0.87
CA SER A 68 7.01 -2.95 0.16
C SER A 68 5.91 -3.35 -0.81
N VAL A 69 4.81 -2.59 -0.82
CA VAL A 69 3.77 -2.75 -1.86
C VAL A 69 4.33 -2.40 -3.24
N TRP A 70 5.07 -1.28 -3.35
CA TRP A 70 5.41 -0.66 -4.65
C TRP A 70 6.76 -1.07 -5.23
N HIS A 71 7.78 -1.26 -4.40
CA HIS A 71 9.15 -1.52 -4.85
C HIS A 71 9.31 -2.96 -5.35
N ILE A 72 9.83 -3.13 -6.56
CA ILE A 72 10.19 -4.43 -7.14
C ILE A 72 11.71 -4.40 -7.32
N SER A 73 12.40 -5.43 -6.85
CA SER A 73 13.84 -5.54 -7.03
C SER A 73 14.17 -5.73 -8.51
N PRO A 74 15.17 -5.03 -9.08
CA PRO A 74 15.60 -5.26 -10.47
C PRO A 74 16.04 -6.70 -10.76
N MET A 75 16.37 -7.49 -9.74
CA MET A 75 16.72 -8.92 -9.87
C MET A 75 15.51 -9.86 -9.90
N GLN A 76 14.29 -9.32 -9.78
CA GLN A 76 13.01 -10.05 -9.81
C GLN A 76 12.03 -9.38 -10.79
N ASP A 77 12.48 -8.41 -11.58
CA ASP A 77 11.66 -7.60 -12.49
C ASP A 77 11.63 -8.22 -13.90
N ASP A 78 11.33 -9.53 -13.95
CA ASP A 78 11.19 -10.34 -15.15
C ASP A 78 9.92 -11.20 -15.10
N ILE A 79 9.53 -11.76 -16.24
CA ILE A 79 8.25 -12.47 -16.39
C ILE A 79 8.15 -13.67 -15.46
N GLU A 80 9.20 -14.51 -15.38
CA GLU A 80 9.18 -15.75 -14.59
C GLU A 80 9.09 -15.45 -13.08
N HIS A 81 9.89 -14.51 -12.57
CA HIS A 81 9.83 -14.14 -11.16
C HIS A 81 8.51 -13.47 -10.79
N LEU A 82 8.01 -12.54 -11.61
CA LEU A 82 6.73 -11.87 -11.33
C LEU A 82 5.53 -12.82 -11.41
N GLN A 83 5.55 -13.82 -12.31
CA GLN A 83 4.54 -14.88 -12.35
C GLN A 83 4.57 -15.76 -11.08
N ASN A 84 5.75 -16.18 -10.64
CA ASN A 84 5.90 -16.94 -9.40
C ASN A 84 5.46 -16.15 -8.17
N MET A 85 5.81 -14.86 -8.07
CA MET A 85 5.35 -13.98 -6.99
C MET A 85 3.83 -13.79 -7.03
N ALA A 86 3.24 -13.62 -8.22
CA ALA A 86 1.79 -13.48 -8.38
C ALA A 86 1.04 -14.74 -7.94
N PHE A 87 1.51 -15.94 -8.35
CA PHE A 87 0.94 -17.20 -7.89
C PHE A 87 1.06 -17.38 -6.38
N ARG A 88 2.23 -17.13 -5.78
CA ARG A 88 2.42 -17.26 -4.32
C ARG A 88 1.49 -16.35 -3.51
N LEU A 89 1.32 -15.10 -3.96
CA LEU A 89 0.38 -14.16 -3.34
C LEU A 89 -1.08 -14.60 -3.51
N ALA A 90 -1.48 -14.98 -4.73
CA ALA A 90 -2.84 -15.44 -5.01
C ALA A 90 -3.18 -16.72 -4.22
N PHE A 91 -2.26 -17.68 -4.19
CA PHE A 91 -2.40 -18.94 -3.43
C PHE A 91 -2.52 -18.67 -1.93
N GLU A 92 -1.66 -17.84 -1.33
CA GLU A 92 -1.73 -17.52 0.10
C GLU A 92 -3.05 -16.81 0.47
N LEU A 93 -3.49 -15.85 -0.35
CA LEU A 93 -4.77 -15.17 -0.16
C LEU A 93 -5.95 -16.15 -0.26
N ALA A 94 -5.90 -17.11 -1.18
CA ALA A 94 -6.91 -18.15 -1.34
C ALA A 94 -6.88 -19.18 -0.20
N GLU A 95 -5.70 -19.56 0.32
CA GLU A 95 -5.54 -20.45 1.47
C GLU A 95 -6.20 -19.87 2.73
N VAL A 96 -6.01 -18.57 3.00
CA VAL A 96 -6.65 -17.86 4.11
C VAL A 96 -8.19 -17.80 3.95
N MET A 97 -8.68 -17.83 2.71
CA MET A 97 -10.11 -17.90 2.38
C MET A 97 -10.65 -19.34 2.25
N GLY A 98 -9.82 -20.37 2.40
CA GLY A 98 -10.19 -21.77 2.27
C GLY A 98 -10.50 -22.24 0.83
N CYS A 99 -9.97 -21.54 -0.17
CA CYS A 99 -10.22 -21.79 -1.60
C CYS A 99 -8.93 -21.90 -2.44
N ASP A 100 -7.80 -22.21 -1.81
CA ASP A 100 -6.49 -22.49 -2.44
C ASP A 100 -6.58 -23.54 -3.56
N ARG A 101 -7.45 -24.53 -3.38
CA ARG A 101 -7.65 -25.66 -4.29
C ARG A 101 -8.20 -25.27 -5.65
N ASP A 102 -8.76 -24.06 -5.77
CA ASP A 102 -9.29 -23.53 -7.02
C ASP A 102 -8.20 -23.00 -7.96
N LEU A 103 -6.98 -22.78 -7.46
CA LEU A 103 -5.89 -22.14 -8.20
C LEU A 103 -4.85 -23.15 -8.70
N LEU A 104 -4.42 -22.98 -9.94
CA LEU A 104 -3.31 -23.72 -10.55
C LEU A 104 -2.21 -22.75 -11.02
N PRO A 105 -0.92 -23.08 -10.86
CA PRO A 105 0.17 -22.30 -11.42
C PRO A 105 0.22 -22.45 -12.95
N VAL A 106 0.56 -21.37 -13.65
CA VAL A 106 0.70 -21.31 -15.11
C VAL A 106 1.99 -20.57 -15.47
N SER A 107 2.75 -21.10 -16.43
CA SER A 107 4.06 -20.56 -16.82
C SER A 107 4.13 -20.12 -18.29
N ASP A 108 2.98 -19.92 -18.94
CA ASP A 108 2.93 -19.30 -20.26
C ASP A 108 3.34 -17.82 -20.16
N GLU A 109 4.13 -17.33 -21.13
CA GLU A 109 4.69 -15.97 -21.14
C GLU A 109 3.63 -14.86 -21.03
N ARG A 110 2.41 -15.10 -21.51
CA ARG A 110 1.27 -14.16 -21.46
C ARG A 110 0.36 -14.37 -20.25
N SER A 111 0.52 -15.44 -19.50
CA SER A 111 -0.27 -15.71 -18.28
C SER A 111 0.05 -14.73 -17.14
N ALA A 112 -0.82 -14.70 -16.11
CA ALA A 112 -0.57 -13.96 -14.88
C ALA A 112 0.24 -14.76 -13.83
N GLY A 113 0.72 -15.96 -14.17
CA GLY A 113 1.34 -16.90 -13.24
C GLY A 113 0.38 -17.96 -12.68
N PHE A 114 -0.94 -17.78 -12.85
CA PHE A 114 -1.96 -18.70 -12.35
C PHE A 114 -3.27 -18.64 -13.14
N CYS A 115 -4.09 -19.69 -13.03
CA CYS A 115 -5.46 -19.77 -13.54
C CYS A 115 -6.38 -20.47 -12.52
N LEU A 116 -7.67 -20.58 -12.85
CA LEU A 116 -8.62 -21.41 -12.10
C LEU A 116 -8.60 -22.87 -12.58
N ILE A 117 -9.09 -23.78 -11.72
CA ILE A 117 -9.55 -25.10 -12.13
C ILE A 117 -10.87 -24.98 -12.92
N ASP A 118 -11.07 -25.87 -13.90
CA ASP A 118 -12.37 -26.04 -14.54
C ASP A 118 -13.35 -26.73 -13.57
N GLY A 119 -14.36 -26.00 -13.08
CA GLY A 119 -15.37 -26.54 -12.19
C GLY A 119 -16.60 -25.64 -12.02
N PRO A 120 -17.78 -26.20 -11.68
CA PRO A 120 -19.00 -25.43 -11.45
C PRO A 120 -19.04 -24.74 -10.07
N ASP A 121 -18.20 -25.18 -9.12
CA ASP A 121 -18.26 -24.80 -7.70
C ASP A 121 -17.04 -23.97 -7.24
N VAL A 122 -16.50 -23.12 -8.12
CA VAL A 122 -15.36 -22.24 -7.81
C VAL A 122 -15.76 -21.16 -6.80
N HIS A 123 -14.91 -20.91 -5.79
CA HIS A 123 -15.21 -19.94 -4.74
C HIS A 123 -15.21 -18.49 -5.27
N PRO A 124 -16.13 -17.60 -4.83
CA PRO A 124 -16.19 -16.21 -5.31
C PRO A 124 -14.89 -15.41 -5.13
N PHE A 125 -14.08 -15.74 -4.13
CA PHE A 125 -12.76 -15.11 -3.94
C PHE A 125 -11.73 -15.57 -4.98
N SER A 126 -11.75 -16.85 -5.36
CA SER A 126 -10.93 -17.37 -6.46
C SER A 126 -11.32 -16.70 -7.79
N CYS A 127 -12.61 -16.51 -8.04
CA CYS A 127 -13.11 -15.74 -9.19
C CYS A 127 -12.61 -14.29 -9.19
N LEU A 128 -12.58 -13.62 -8.03
CA LEU A 128 -12.02 -12.27 -7.88
C LEU A 128 -10.51 -12.24 -8.19
N LEU A 129 -9.73 -13.19 -7.66
CA LEU A 129 -8.29 -13.29 -7.94
C LEU A 129 -8.04 -13.55 -9.44
N HIS A 130 -8.85 -14.41 -10.07
CA HIS A 130 -8.77 -14.70 -11.49
C HIS A 130 -9.16 -13.51 -12.37
N ALA A 131 -10.15 -12.70 -11.96
CA ALA A 131 -10.47 -11.45 -12.66
C ALA A 131 -9.27 -10.46 -12.72
N LEU A 132 -8.29 -10.57 -11.80
CA LEU A 132 -7.04 -9.80 -11.88
C LEU A 132 -6.13 -10.23 -13.04
N THR A 133 -6.25 -11.45 -13.55
CA THR A 133 -5.51 -11.86 -14.76
C THR A 133 -6.03 -11.14 -16.00
N GLY A 134 -7.26 -10.61 -15.97
CA GLY A 134 -7.93 -9.99 -17.11
C GLY A 134 -8.69 -10.99 -17.99
N GLU A 135 -8.79 -12.24 -17.57
CA GLU A 135 -9.71 -13.23 -18.15
C GLU A 135 -11.14 -12.95 -17.67
N ILE A 136 -12.11 -13.04 -18.59
CA ILE A 136 -13.50 -12.71 -18.31
C ILE A 136 -14.24 -13.97 -17.86
N SER A 137 -14.39 -14.16 -16.54
CA SER A 137 -15.34 -15.12 -16.00
C SER A 137 -16.77 -14.69 -16.36
N THR A 138 -17.55 -15.59 -16.95
CA THR A 138 -18.95 -15.34 -17.35
C THR A 138 -19.97 -15.49 -16.22
N ASP A 139 -19.53 -15.78 -14.99
CA ASP A 139 -20.39 -16.15 -13.87
C ASP A 139 -20.51 -15.09 -12.76
N ARG A 140 -21.66 -15.09 -12.09
CA ARG A 140 -22.30 -13.92 -11.45
C ARG A 140 -21.94 -13.73 -9.97
N HIS A 141 -20.79 -14.23 -9.53
CA HIS A 141 -20.35 -14.16 -8.14
C HIS A 141 -19.43 -12.95 -7.90
N GLU A 142 -20.00 -11.75 -8.04
CA GLU A 142 -19.26 -10.48 -7.95
C GLU A 142 -18.95 -10.09 -6.48
N LEU A 143 -17.75 -10.43 -6.01
CA LEU A 143 -17.16 -9.76 -4.85
C LEU A 143 -16.74 -8.33 -5.25
N THR A 144 -17.22 -7.33 -4.53
CA THR A 144 -16.80 -5.94 -4.73
C THR A 144 -15.52 -5.65 -3.95
N LEU A 145 -14.62 -4.83 -4.50
CA LEU A 145 -13.43 -4.35 -3.77
C LEU A 145 -13.79 -3.65 -2.45
N THR A 146 -14.97 -3.02 -2.38
CA THR A 146 -15.52 -2.45 -1.14
C THR A 146 -15.72 -3.53 -0.08
N ALA A 147 -16.42 -4.63 -0.38
CA ALA A 147 -16.62 -5.74 0.56
C ALA A 147 -15.29 -6.43 0.94
N VAL A 148 -14.35 -6.50 0.01
CA VAL A 148 -13.06 -7.20 0.20
C VAL A 148 -12.10 -6.40 1.07
N LEU A 149 -11.97 -5.08 0.82
CA LEU A 149 -10.91 -4.24 1.39
C LEU A 149 -11.38 -3.18 2.40
N LEU A 150 -12.67 -2.82 2.39
CA LEU A 150 -13.19 -1.68 3.18
C LEU A 150 -14.35 -2.05 4.12
N GLY A 151 -15.12 -3.09 3.80
CA GLY A 151 -16.37 -3.39 4.48
C GLY A 151 -17.42 -2.29 4.24
N THR A 152 -18.20 -1.93 5.26
CA THR A 152 -19.04 -0.72 5.24
C THR A 152 -18.91 0.05 6.55
N ALA A 153 -19.46 1.27 6.61
CA ALA A 153 -19.53 2.06 7.86
C ALA A 153 -20.41 1.42 8.96
N GLY A 154 -21.16 0.36 8.66
CA GLY A 154 -21.91 -0.42 9.64
C GLY A 154 -21.02 -1.43 10.36
N ARG A 155 -21.12 -1.48 11.70
CA ARG A 155 -20.28 -2.28 12.60
C ARG A 155 -20.19 -3.78 12.28
N GLU A 156 -21.22 -4.33 11.63
CA GLU A 156 -21.34 -5.76 11.30
C GLU A 156 -20.73 -6.13 9.94
N ALA A 157 -20.25 -5.16 9.16
CA ALA A 157 -19.70 -5.35 7.82
C ALA A 157 -18.20 -5.03 7.80
N VAL A 158 -17.43 -5.86 8.49
CA VAL A 158 -15.95 -5.85 8.47
C VAL A 158 -15.45 -6.23 7.06
N PRO A 159 -14.32 -5.69 6.56
CA PRO A 159 -13.71 -6.17 5.33
C PRO A 159 -13.38 -7.67 5.39
N LEU A 160 -13.42 -8.32 4.23
CA LEU A 160 -13.08 -9.75 4.10
C LEU A 160 -11.60 -10.01 4.40
N LEU A 161 -10.72 -9.08 4.02
CA LEU A 161 -9.28 -9.16 4.25
C LEU A 161 -8.88 -8.32 5.47
N ASP A 162 -8.02 -8.87 6.32
CA ASP A 162 -7.32 -8.09 7.35
C ASP A 162 -6.23 -7.20 6.73
N ASP A 163 -5.54 -6.40 7.56
CA ASP A 163 -4.50 -5.47 7.09
C ASP A 163 -3.33 -6.21 6.38
N SER A 164 -2.93 -7.39 6.86
CA SER A 164 -1.84 -8.19 6.28
C SER A 164 -2.24 -8.74 4.90
N GLN A 165 -3.44 -9.31 4.80
CA GLN A 165 -3.97 -9.80 3.53
C GLN A 165 -4.27 -8.65 2.56
N THR A 166 -4.70 -7.49 3.05
CA THR A 166 -4.90 -6.28 2.25
C THR A 166 -3.57 -5.80 1.64
N VAL A 167 -2.48 -5.77 2.41
CA VAL A 167 -1.14 -5.43 1.89
C VAL A 167 -0.67 -6.45 0.83
N LYS A 168 -0.92 -7.75 1.05
CA LYS A 168 -0.61 -8.80 0.07
C LYS A 168 -1.46 -8.69 -1.20
N PHE A 169 -2.74 -8.34 -1.10
CA PHE A 169 -3.61 -8.08 -2.26
C PHE A 169 -3.16 -6.85 -3.05
N LEU A 170 -2.80 -5.75 -2.38
CA LEU A 170 -2.23 -4.56 -3.02
C LEU A 170 -0.87 -4.87 -3.68
N ARG A 171 -0.04 -5.73 -3.06
CA ARG A 171 1.19 -6.23 -3.65
C ARG A 171 0.91 -7.06 -4.91
N LEU A 172 -0.07 -7.96 -4.89
CA LEU A 172 -0.48 -8.76 -6.05
C LEU A 172 -0.90 -7.85 -7.22
N LEU A 173 -1.71 -6.82 -6.97
CA LEU A 173 -2.05 -5.81 -7.99
C LEU A 173 -0.81 -5.12 -8.56
N ARG A 174 0.17 -4.74 -7.73
CA ARG A 174 1.43 -4.14 -8.21
C ARG A 174 2.24 -5.09 -9.10
N ILE A 175 2.35 -6.36 -8.72
CA ILE A 175 3.09 -7.39 -9.45
C ILE A 175 2.40 -7.69 -10.79
N ILE A 176 1.09 -7.95 -10.81
CA ILE A 176 0.34 -8.18 -12.05
C ILE A 176 0.44 -6.99 -12.99
N ARG A 177 0.35 -5.75 -12.49
CA ARG A 177 0.54 -4.55 -13.31
C ARG A 177 1.92 -4.50 -13.97
N ARG A 178 2.99 -4.85 -13.24
CA ARG A 178 4.35 -4.88 -13.77
C ARG A 178 4.56 -6.00 -14.79
N LEU A 179 4.08 -7.20 -14.48
CA LEU A 179 4.10 -8.34 -15.38
C LEU A 179 3.42 -7.99 -16.73
N ARG A 180 2.26 -7.34 -16.66
CA ARG A 180 1.53 -6.87 -17.85
C ARG A 180 2.25 -5.73 -18.59
N GLU A 181 3.13 -4.96 -17.95
CA GLU A 181 4.03 -4.01 -18.63
C GLU A 181 5.07 -4.76 -19.47
N LEU A 182 5.86 -5.66 -18.85
CA LEU A 182 6.87 -6.47 -19.54
C LEU A 182 6.26 -7.29 -20.69
N GLN A 183 5.08 -7.87 -20.48
CA GLN A 183 4.39 -8.64 -21.52
C GLN A 183 3.99 -7.81 -22.74
N ARG A 184 3.73 -6.50 -22.59
CA ARG A 184 3.48 -5.62 -23.74
C ARG A 184 4.75 -5.31 -24.54
N GLU A 185 5.92 -5.45 -23.93
CA GLU A 185 7.22 -5.25 -24.56
C GLU A 185 7.66 -6.48 -25.37
N ILE A 186 7.08 -7.67 -25.12
CA ILE A 186 7.24 -8.86 -25.98
C ILE A 186 6.59 -8.61 -27.35
N THR A 187 7.38 -8.14 -28.32
CA THR A 187 6.98 -8.03 -29.72
C THR A 187 6.79 -9.43 -30.35
N PRO A 188 5.81 -9.61 -31.25
CA PRO A 188 5.54 -10.92 -31.86
C PRO A 188 6.69 -11.43 -32.75
N GLU A 189 7.64 -10.59 -33.15
CA GLU A 189 8.81 -11.00 -33.94
C GLU A 189 9.81 -11.86 -33.13
N MET A 190 9.81 -11.73 -31.79
CA MET A 190 10.65 -12.55 -30.90
C MET A 190 10.15 -13.99 -30.72
N LEU A 191 8.92 -14.30 -31.13
CA LEU A 191 8.31 -15.65 -31.06
C LEU A 191 8.60 -16.50 -32.31
N THR A 192 9.48 -16.03 -33.21
CA THR A 192 9.74 -16.66 -34.53
C THR A 192 11.23 -16.90 -34.85
N MET A 193 12.11 -16.96 -33.84
CA MET A 193 13.52 -17.36 -33.99
C MET A 193 13.87 -18.58 -33.13
#